data_AF-E3FM90-F1
#
_entry.id   AF-E3FM90-F1
#
_cell.length_a   1.000
_cell.length_b   1.000
_cell.length_c   1.000
_cell.angle_alpha   90.00
_cell.angle_beta   90.00
_cell.angle_gamma   90.00
#
_symmetry.space_group_name_H-M   'P 1'
#
loop_
_entity.id
_entity.type
_entity.pdbx_description
1 polymer ?
#
loop_
_entity_poly.entity_id
_entity_poly.type
_entity_poly.pdbx_seq_one_letter_code
_entity_poly.pdbx_strand_id
1 'polypeptide(L)'
;MESLFPRPISASRRFAFRSLSPVVWLLTWGLVMLPPRPAQAATPLEDNRLIIEGYIQLANEMQSLLDPAFQPGGSSLVRPTWYGFAPHAAHAGGKGMLGAALALRIIDAARTWPSFSVGHALDRAGITGPARAPIASLAQELTLQGLPTDVAASLAALLSAVNVQVMADPRVLLTTASRFAWIYWHTPGFWPLDKAKAIVRTFERTLHESNLAIFSDIGGAGRLYLTWRQAQTSAVTGERVLTAFSIPGANLAEARLAYTYARAHAHDTPRPYQMDQLFPGMAWKSLLLAAFALYEEARVAPTPADRDALIAMGTNYIAWREQHDQAQPVFTPASPRADEVSRSALLEIISPALRTEFGTTVWTYEAFAATQPDRDGNPFTAPATEYNWAFFPDRWAGIMHAFNQVYLQPASVWVMPQPLEDPLALLSGR
;
A
#
# COMPACT_ATOMS: atom_id res chain seq x y z
N MET A 1 8.74 33.96 66.13
CA MET A 1 9.35 35.20 66.67
C MET A 1 10.26 35.77 65.60
N GLU A 2 9.82 36.88 65.00
CA GLU A 2 10.58 38.04 64.48
C GLU A 2 12.04 37.80 64.01
N SER A 3 12.32 37.77 62.71
CA SER A 3 12.50 38.90 61.76
C SER A 3 13.93 39.47 61.74
N LEU A 4 14.44 39.75 60.53
CA LEU A 4 15.18 40.96 60.10
C LEU A 4 16.38 40.64 59.17
N PHE A 5 16.24 41.02 57.90
CA PHE A 5 17.34 41.34 56.99
C PHE A 5 17.99 42.68 57.37
N PRO A 6 19.26 42.95 56.97
CA PRO A 6 19.46 43.82 55.79
C PRO A 6 20.69 43.49 54.91
N ARG A 7 20.62 43.88 53.62
CA ARG A 7 21.75 44.09 52.66
C ARG A 7 22.39 45.48 52.91
N PRO A 8 23.63 45.82 52.45
CA PRO A 8 23.89 46.32 51.07
C PRO A 8 25.30 45.97 50.47
N ILE A 9 25.47 45.82 49.13
CA ILE A 9 26.11 46.75 48.11
C ILE A 9 27.61 47.05 48.44
N SER A 10 28.67 46.98 47.60
CA SER A 10 28.87 47.09 46.14
C SER A 10 30.29 46.66 45.70
N ALA A 11 30.37 46.14 44.46
CA ALA A 11 31.31 46.44 43.37
C ALA A 11 32.87 46.36 43.49
N SER A 12 33.40 45.44 42.68
CA SER A 12 34.48 45.61 41.67
C SER A 12 35.90 46.06 42.07
N ARG A 13 36.89 45.24 41.69
CA ARG A 13 37.84 45.55 40.59
C ARG A 13 38.70 44.33 40.22
N ARG A 14 38.94 44.24 38.92
CA ARG A 14 39.69 43.23 38.14
C ARG A 14 41.20 43.45 38.25
N PHE A 15 41.98 42.39 38.03
CA PHE A 15 43.20 42.29 37.18
C PHE A 15 43.52 40.77 37.07
N ALA A 16 43.44 40.05 35.93
CA ALA A 16 44.20 40.10 34.67
C ALA A 16 45.72 40.06 34.90
N PHE A 17 46.57 39.21 34.30
CA PHE A 17 46.50 38.14 33.29
C PHE A 17 47.92 37.52 33.23
N ARG A 18 48.08 36.22 32.92
CA ARG A 18 49.25 35.57 32.26
C ARG A 18 49.04 34.06 32.36
N SER A 19 49.18 33.20 31.37
CA SER A 19 49.33 33.28 29.91
C SER A 19 49.32 31.82 29.47
N LEU A 20 48.27 31.35 28.80
CA LEU A 20 48.28 30.07 28.09
C LEU A 20 47.67 30.29 26.70
N SER A 21 48.39 29.78 25.71
CA SER A 21 48.29 30.06 24.28
C SER A 21 46.89 29.83 23.67
N PRO A 22 46.41 30.68 22.74
CA PRO A 22 45.10 30.55 22.09
C PRO A 22 45.00 29.36 21.10
N VAL A 23 46.09 28.66 20.82
CA VAL A 23 46.13 27.56 19.84
C VAL A 23 45.60 26.25 20.41
N VAL A 24 45.63 26.04 21.73
CA VAL A 24 45.18 24.79 22.36
C VAL A 24 43.65 24.76 22.57
N TRP A 25 43.00 25.92 22.64
CA TRP A 25 41.54 26.01 22.81
C TRP A 25 40.75 25.90 21.51
N LEU A 26 41.39 26.07 20.34
CA LEU A 26 40.74 25.91 19.04
C LEU A 26 40.67 24.44 18.57
N LEU A 27 41.44 23.54 19.17
CA LEU A 27 41.45 22.11 18.80
C LEU A 27 40.58 21.22 19.71
N THR A 28 40.15 21.71 20.87
CA THR A 28 39.27 20.97 21.80
C THR A 28 37.79 21.38 21.73
N TRP A 29 37.45 22.45 21.00
CA TRP A 29 36.07 22.83 20.67
C TRP A 29 35.63 22.46 19.25
N GLY A 30 36.53 21.86 18.46
CA GLY A 30 36.25 21.41 17.09
C GLY A 30 35.74 19.97 16.95
N LEU A 31 35.50 19.25 18.06
CA LEU A 31 35.21 17.81 18.03
C LEU A 31 33.84 17.38 18.57
N VAL A 32 32.95 18.32 18.93
CA VAL A 32 31.57 17.99 19.32
C VAL A 32 30.59 19.03 18.78
N MET A 33 30.52 19.15 17.47
CA MET A 33 29.33 19.59 16.73
C MET A 33 29.37 18.90 15.36
N LEU A 34 29.42 17.57 15.34
CA LEU A 34 28.81 16.88 14.20
C LEU A 34 27.34 17.28 14.27
N PRO A 35 26.76 17.90 13.22
CA PRO A 35 25.31 18.06 13.18
C PRO A 35 24.73 16.67 13.43
N PRO A 36 23.65 16.51 14.24
CA PRO A 36 22.94 15.24 14.25
C PRO A 36 22.68 14.91 12.79
N ARG A 37 23.23 13.78 12.32
CA ARG A 37 22.85 13.25 11.01
C ARG A 37 21.33 13.31 11.00
N PRO A 38 20.69 13.98 10.04
CA PRO A 38 19.23 13.92 9.96
C PRO A 38 18.89 12.42 9.99
N ALA A 39 18.05 12.02 10.94
CA ALA A 39 17.51 10.66 10.94
C ALA A 39 16.98 10.46 9.52
N GLN A 40 17.69 9.65 8.74
CA GLN A 40 17.43 9.56 7.32
C GLN A 40 16.06 8.94 7.19
N ALA A 41 15.12 9.70 6.62
CA ALA A 41 13.71 9.33 6.55
C ALA A 41 13.55 7.88 6.09
N ALA A 42 12.62 7.15 6.72
CA ALA A 42 12.36 5.76 6.38
C ALA A 42 12.08 5.63 4.88
N THR A 43 12.59 4.58 4.25
CA THR A 43 12.30 4.32 2.84
C THR A 43 10.85 3.85 2.67
N PRO A 44 10.24 3.98 1.48
CA PRO A 44 8.90 3.46 1.23
C PRO A 44 8.73 1.97 1.57
N LEU A 45 9.77 1.16 1.38
CA LEU A 45 9.78 -0.26 1.78
C LEU A 45 9.84 -0.45 3.30
N GLU A 46 10.62 0.37 4.01
CA GLU A 46 10.66 0.36 5.48
C GLU A 46 9.29 0.74 6.08
N ASP A 47 8.65 1.78 5.54
CA ASP A 47 7.27 2.15 5.91
C ASP A 47 6.30 1.00 5.61
N ASN A 48 6.40 0.40 4.42
CA ASN A 48 5.53 -0.69 4.03
C ASN A 48 5.70 -1.94 4.91
N ARG A 49 6.92 -2.22 5.37
CA ARG A 49 7.17 -3.28 6.36
C ARG A 49 6.40 -3.02 7.65
N LEU A 50 6.48 -1.79 8.19
CA LEU A 50 5.74 -1.42 9.40
C LEU A 50 4.22 -1.51 9.19
N ILE A 51 3.72 -1.14 8.00
CA ILE A 51 2.31 -1.27 7.63
C ILE A 51 1.88 -2.74 7.62
N ILE A 52 2.65 -3.63 6.98
CA ILE A 52 2.35 -5.07 6.94
C ILE A 52 2.32 -5.65 8.36
N GLU A 53 3.34 -5.37 9.18
CA GLU A 53 3.41 -5.82 10.57
C GLU A 53 2.21 -5.32 11.39
N GLY A 54 1.84 -4.05 11.22
CA GLY A 54 0.67 -3.46 11.85
C GLY A 54 -0.64 -4.13 11.41
N TYR A 55 -0.80 -4.41 10.12
CA TYR A 55 -1.97 -5.14 9.62
C TYR A 55 -2.01 -6.58 10.12
N ILE A 56 -0.87 -7.29 10.23
CA ILE A 56 -0.83 -8.65 10.78
C ILE A 56 -1.35 -8.65 12.23
N GLN A 57 -0.94 -7.67 13.04
CA GLN A 57 -1.47 -7.53 14.41
C GLN A 57 -2.98 -7.29 14.40
N LEU A 58 -3.45 -6.32 13.62
CA LEU A 58 -4.89 -6.01 13.49
C LEU A 58 -5.69 -7.22 12.98
N ALA A 59 -5.17 -7.96 12.01
CA ALA A 59 -5.80 -9.16 11.45
C ALA A 59 -6.00 -10.21 12.53
N ASN A 60 -4.95 -10.53 13.29
CA ASN A 60 -5.00 -11.52 14.35
C ASN A 60 -5.96 -11.09 15.47
N GLU A 61 -5.90 -9.83 15.91
CA GLU A 61 -6.77 -9.31 16.96
C GLU A 61 -8.24 -9.33 16.53
N MET A 62 -8.55 -8.84 15.33
CA MET A 62 -9.92 -8.84 14.79
C MET A 62 -10.46 -10.25 14.56
N GLN A 63 -9.63 -11.19 14.07
CA GLN A 63 -10.05 -12.57 13.86
C GLN A 63 -10.33 -13.28 15.18
N SER A 64 -9.52 -13.04 16.20
CA SER A 64 -9.73 -13.60 17.55
C SER A 64 -11.06 -13.15 18.17
N LEU A 65 -11.63 -12.03 17.72
CA LEU A 65 -12.97 -11.62 18.12
C LEU A 65 -14.06 -12.51 17.53
N LEU A 66 -13.91 -12.91 16.27
CA LEU A 66 -14.93 -13.62 15.48
C LEU A 66 -14.83 -15.15 15.59
N ASP A 67 -13.62 -15.65 15.84
CA ASP A 67 -13.32 -17.05 16.06
C ASP A 67 -12.62 -17.21 17.41
N PRO A 68 -13.34 -17.58 18.48
CA PRO A 68 -12.75 -17.77 19.81
C PRO A 68 -11.70 -18.87 19.88
N ALA A 69 -11.66 -19.80 18.91
CA ALA A 69 -10.67 -20.87 18.85
C ALA A 69 -9.39 -20.43 18.09
N PHE A 70 -9.43 -19.31 17.37
CA PHE A 70 -8.28 -18.79 16.66
C PHE A 70 -7.18 -18.35 17.62
N GLN A 71 -5.95 -18.77 17.32
CA GLN A 71 -4.75 -18.31 18.00
C GLN A 71 -3.93 -17.47 17.03
N PRO A 72 -3.28 -16.37 17.48
CA PRO A 72 -2.40 -15.58 16.62
C PRO A 72 -1.35 -16.45 15.91
N GLY A 73 -1.24 -16.30 14.59
CA GLY A 73 -0.37 -17.15 13.75
C GLY A 73 -0.92 -18.55 13.42
N GLY A 74 -2.12 -18.89 13.91
CA GLY A 74 -2.87 -20.08 13.55
C GLY A 74 -3.68 -19.90 12.26
N SER A 75 -4.68 -20.75 12.05
CA SER A 75 -5.61 -20.66 10.91
C SER A 75 -7.06 -20.63 11.40
N SER A 76 -7.96 -20.04 10.62
CA SER A 76 -9.39 -19.97 10.91
C SER A 76 -10.22 -20.35 9.68
N LEU A 77 -11.28 -21.13 9.91
CA LEU A 77 -12.32 -21.40 8.91
C LEU A 77 -13.43 -20.34 8.93
N VAL A 78 -13.44 -19.45 9.92
CA VAL A 78 -14.32 -18.30 9.95
C VAL A 78 -13.88 -17.33 8.86
N ARG A 79 -14.85 -16.78 8.12
CA ARG A 79 -14.59 -15.85 7.04
C ARG A 79 -13.69 -14.69 7.52
N PRO A 80 -12.62 -14.34 6.79
CA PRO A 80 -11.80 -13.20 7.16
C PRO A 80 -12.56 -11.88 7.00
N THR A 81 -12.32 -10.96 7.93
CA THR A 81 -12.67 -9.55 7.76
C THR A 81 -11.75 -8.88 6.74
N TRP A 82 -12.01 -7.62 6.41
CA TRP A 82 -11.10 -6.78 5.63
C TRP A 82 -9.65 -6.84 6.15
N TYR A 83 -9.47 -6.86 7.48
CA TYR A 83 -8.15 -6.92 8.11
C TYR A 83 -7.40 -8.22 7.80
N GLY A 84 -8.09 -9.33 7.49
CA GLY A 84 -7.44 -10.56 7.04
C GLY A 84 -6.84 -10.45 5.63
N PHE A 85 -7.38 -9.57 4.79
CA PHE A 85 -6.87 -9.32 3.42
C PHE A 85 -5.76 -8.26 3.38
N ALA A 86 -5.83 -7.27 4.28
CA ALA A 86 -4.97 -6.09 4.26
C ALA A 86 -3.45 -6.39 4.26
N PRO A 87 -2.91 -7.36 5.05
CA PRO A 87 -1.48 -7.70 4.99
C PRO A 87 -1.03 -8.12 3.59
N HIS A 88 -1.86 -8.91 2.90
CA HIS A 88 -1.58 -9.46 1.58
C HIS A 88 -1.63 -8.39 0.49
N ALA A 89 -2.62 -7.51 0.56
CA ALA A 89 -2.75 -6.37 -0.34
C ALA A 89 -1.59 -5.38 -0.17
N ALA A 90 -1.23 -5.05 1.08
CA ALA A 90 -0.06 -4.22 1.39
C ALA A 90 1.25 -4.86 0.92
N HIS A 91 1.38 -6.18 1.05
CA HIS A 91 2.52 -6.92 0.51
C HIS A 91 2.59 -6.88 -1.03
N ALA A 92 1.45 -7.00 -1.73
CA ALA A 92 1.40 -6.83 -3.18
C ALA A 92 1.83 -5.41 -3.62
N GLY A 93 1.36 -4.37 -2.91
CA GLY A 93 1.84 -2.99 -3.11
C GLY A 93 3.34 -2.85 -2.83
N GLY A 94 3.83 -3.48 -1.76
CA GLY A 94 5.26 -3.53 -1.43
C GLY A 94 6.13 -4.18 -2.51
N LYS A 95 5.64 -5.23 -3.18
CA LYS A 95 6.33 -5.83 -4.32
C LYS A 95 6.53 -4.80 -5.45
N GLY A 96 5.53 -3.96 -5.72
CA GLY A 96 5.68 -2.85 -6.66
C GLY A 96 6.75 -1.83 -6.23
N MET A 97 6.78 -1.46 -4.94
CA MET A 97 7.84 -0.58 -4.39
C MET A 97 9.23 -1.21 -4.50
N LEU A 98 9.34 -2.53 -4.31
CA LEU A 98 10.58 -3.27 -4.51
C LEU A 98 11.05 -3.20 -5.98
N GLY A 99 10.13 -3.36 -6.93
CA GLY A 99 10.42 -3.15 -8.35
C GLY A 99 10.94 -1.74 -8.64
N ALA A 100 10.37 -0.71 -7.98
CA ALA A 100 10.84 0.67 -8.09
C ALA A 100 12.25 0.85 -7.52
N ALA A 101 12.55 0.29 -6.34
CA ALA A 101 13.89 0.34 -5.74
C ALA A 101 14.95 -0.31 -6.65
N LEU A 102 14.63 -1.45 -7.27
CA LEU A 102 15.51 -2.13 -8.24
C LEU A 102 15.71 -1.28 -9.51
N ALA A 103 14.66 -0.65 -10.02
CA ALA A 103 14.74 0.24 -11.16
C ALA A 103 15.61 1.49 -10.88
N LEU A 104 15.45 2.10 -9.70
CA LEU A 104 16.31 3.22 -9.26
C LEU A 104 17.78 2.80 -9.17
N ARG A 105 18.06 1.59 -8.66
CA ARG A 105 19.42 1.04 -8.62
C ARG A 105 20.03 0.88 -10.01
N ILE A 106 19.26 0.44 -11.01
CA ILE A 106 19.72 0.37 -12.41
C ILE A 106 20.06 1.77 -12.92
N ILE A 107 19.17 2.75 -12.70
CA ILE A 107 19.33 4.13 -13.14
C ILE A 107 20.57 4.77 -12.53
N ASP A 108 20.74 4.65 -11.21
CA ASP A 108 21.84 5.29 -10.50
C ASP A 108 23.19 4.64 -10.88
N ALA A 109 23.25 3.31 -11.08
CA ALA A 109 24.45 2.64 -11.58
C ALA A 109 24.80 3.03 -13.02
N ALA A 110 23.80 3.24 -13.88
CA ALA A 110 23.99 3.65 -15.27
C ALA A 110 24.58 5.07 -15.41
N ARG A 111 24.41 5.94 -14.40
CA ARG A 111 25.03 7.28 -14.39
C ARG A 111 26.56 7.23 -14.35
N THR A 112 27.11 6.22 -13.68
CA THR A 112 28.56 6.02 -13.58
C THR A 112 29.08 5.06 -14.63
N TRP A 113 28.30 4.04 -14.97
CA TRP A 113 28.74 2.96 -15.83
C TRP A 113 27.58 2.42 -16.67
N PRO A 114 27.33 3.01 -17.86
CA PRO A 114 26.25 2.58 -18.75
C PRO A 114 26.40 1.11 -19.20
N SER A 115 25.28 0.46 -19.43
CA SER A 115 25.25 -0.92 -19.94
C SER A 115 25.31 -0.97 -21.46
N PHE A 116 26.06 -1.94 -21.99
CA PHE A 116 26.10 -2.22 -23.43
C PHE A 116 25.00 -3.19 -23.89
N SER A 117 24.31 -3.87 -22.96
CA SER A 117 23.21 -4.79 -23.27
C SER A 117 22.20 -4.84 -22.13
N VAL A 118 20.96 -5.25 -22.45
CA VAL A 118 19.91 -5.47 -21.45
C VAL A 118 20.37 -6.50 -20.41
N GLY A 119 20.99 -7.60 -20.86
CA GLY A 119 21.51 -8.64 -19.97
C GLY A 119 22.49 -8.08 -18.93
N HIS A 120 23.44 -7.25 -19.37
CA HIS A 120 24.41 -6.61 -18.48
C HIS A 120 23.73 -5.68 -17.46
N ALA A 121 22.73 -4.90 -17.88
CA ALA A 121 21.97 -4.03 -16.97
C ALA A 121 21.24 -4.83 -15.89
N LEU A 122 20.60 -5.94 -16.28
CA LEU A 122 19.88 -6.83 -15.37
C LEU A 122 20.83 -7.59 -14.41
N ASP A 123 21.98 -8.06 -14.91
CA ASP A 123 23.02 -8.69 -14.10
C ASP A 123 23.55 -7.76 -13.01
N ARG A 124 23.84 -6.51 -13.38
CA ARG A 124 24.29 -5.48 -12.43
C ARG A 124 23.25 -5.19 -11.34
N ALA A 125 21.97 -5.28 -11.68
CA ALA A 125 20.86 -5.14 -10.74
C ALA A 125 20.62 -6.37 -9.85
N GLY A 126 21.28 -7.51 -10.16
CA GLY A 126 21.04 -8.78 -9.47
C GLY A 126 19.72 -9.46 -9.88
N ILE A 127 19.12 -9.07 -11.01
CA ILE A 127 17.87 -9.66 -11.49
C ILE A 127 18.18 -11.05 -12.08
N THR A 128 17.78 -12.08 -11.33
CA THR A 128 18.07 -13.48 -11.61
C THR A 128 16.80 -14.33 -11.48
N GLY A 129 16.92 -15.65 -11.70
CA GLY A 129 15.82 -16.60 -11.52
C GLY A 129 14.70 -16.47 -12.55
N PRO A 130 13.49 -17.01 -12.24
CA PRO A 130 12.39 -17.14 -13.20
C PRO A 130 11.84 -15.82 -13.75
N ALA A 131 12.03 -14.71 -13.04
CA ALA A 131 11.58 -13.39 -13.48
C ALA A 131 12.48 -12.80 -14.57
N ARG A 132 13.74 -13.25 -14.67
CA ARG A 132 14.75 -12.64 -15.56
C ARG A 132 14.35 -12.66 -17.03
N ALA A 133 13.90 -13.80 -17.54
CA ALA A 133 13.59 -13.94 -18.97
C ALA A 133 12.42 -13.04 -19.40
N PRO A 134 11.25 -13.02 -18.71
CA PRO A 134 10.18 -12.08 -19.03
C PRO A 134 10.58 -10.60 -18.94
N ILE A 135 11.39 -10.22 -17.92
CA ILE A 135 11.91 -8.84 -17.80
C ILE A 135 12.83 -8.50 -18.97
N ALA A 136 13.70 -9.44 -19.37
CA ALA A 136 14.58 -9.25 -20.51
C ALA A 136 13.79 -9.08 -21.81
N SER A 137 12.73 -9.87 -22.02
CA SER A 137 11.84 -9.72 -23.18
C SER A 137 11.19 -8.34 -23.22
N LEU A 138 10.64 -7.87 -22.09
CA LEU A 138 10.06 -6.52 -22.01
C LEU A 138 11.10 -5.42 -22.25
N ALA A 139 12.28 -5.52 -21.67
CA ALA A 139 13.36 -4.55 -21.88
C ALA A 139 13.88 -4.56 -23.33
N GLN A 140 13.93 -5.72 -23.98
CA GLN A 140 14.29 -5.81 -25.39
C GLN A 140 13.24 -5.15 -26.27
N GLU A 141 11.95 -5.41 -26.02
CA GLU A 141 10.85 -4.76 -26.75
C GLU A 141 10.89 -3.23 -26.57
N LEU A 142 11.10 -2.73 -25.35
CA LEU A 142 11.30 -1.30 -25.10
C LEU A 142 12.51 -0.72 -25.85
N THR A 143 13.59 -1.49 -25.98
CA THR A 143 14.77 -1.07 -26.76
C THR A 143 14.44 -1.00 -28.26
N LEU A 144 13.66 -1.95 -28.80
CA LEU A 144 13.18 -1.92 -30.18
C LEU A 144 12.29 -0.70 -30.44
N GLN A 145 11.56 -0.24 -29.43
CA GLN A 145 10.78 1.00 -29.47
C GLN A 145 11.62 2.28 -29.22
N GLY A 146 12.96 2.15 -29.22
CA GLY A 146 13.89 3.27 -29.22
C GLY A 146 14.33 3.75 -27.83
N LEU A 147 13.98 3.05 -26.75
CA LEU A 147 14.46 3.41 -25.42
C LEU A 147 15.93 2.97 -25.24
N PRO A 148 16.79 3.79 -24.61
CA PRO A 148 18.15 3.37 -24.28
C PRO A 148 18.17 2.14 -23.37
N THR A 149 19.21 1.31 -23.48
CA THR A 149 19.32 0.02 -22.79
C THR A 149 19.05 0.09 -21.28
N ASP A 150 19.69 1.01 -20.55
CA ASP A 150 19.47 1.14 -19.11
C ASP A 150 18.10 1.70 -18.76
N VAL A 151 17.52 2.55 -19.62
CA VAL A 151 16.13 3.03 -19.46
C VAL A 151 15.18 1.84 -19.60
N ALA A 152 15.29 1.08 -20.69
CA ALA A 152 14.46 -0.08 -20.96
C ALA A 152 14.56 -1.14 -19.85
N ALA A 153 15.78 -1.45 -19.40
CA ALA A 153 16.01 -2.38 -18.29
C ALA A 153 15.39 -1.86 -16.98
N SER A 154 15.51 -0.56 -16.68
CA SER A 154 14.91 0.02 -15.46
C SER A 154 13.39 0.00 -15.48
N LEU A 155 12.75 0.33 -16.61
CA LEU A 155 11.28 0.30 -16.72
C LEU A 155 10.74 -1.13 -16.68
N ALA A 156 11.42 -2.09 -17.34
CA ALA A 156 11.04 -3.50 -17.24
C ALA A 156 11.21 -4.05 -15.81
N ALA A 157 12.24 -3.59 -15.08
CA ALA A 157 12.47 -3.98 -13.69
C ALA A 157 11.37 -3.53 -12.73
N LEU A 158 10.55 -2.52 -13.07
CA LEU A 158 9.37 -2.17 -12.28
C LEU A 158 8.43 -3.36 -12.07
N LEU A 159 8.37 -4.26 -13.05
CA LEU A 159 7.52 -5.44 -12.99
C LEU A 159 8.19 -6.67 -12.36
N SER A 160 9.46 -6.57 -11.95
CA SER A 160 10.27 -7.74 -11.58
C SER A 160 9.75 -8.51 -10.36
N ALA A 161 9.06 -7.80 -9.47
CA ALA A 161 8.53 -8.34 -8.23
C ALA A 161 7.02 -8.64 -8.31
N VAL A 162 6.37 -8.41 -9.44
CA VAL A 162 4.93 -8.73 -9.65
C VAL A 162 4.75 -9.92 -10.62
N ASN A 163 3.58 -10.12 -11.21
CA ASN A 163 3.30 -11.23 -12.11
C ASN A 163 3.88 -11.02 -13.51
N VAL A 164 5.21 -10.99 -13.64
CA VAL A 164 5.87 -10.75 -14.93
C VAL A 164 5.66 -11.88 -15.95
N GLN A 165 5.23 -13.07 -15.51
CA GLN A 165 4.98 -14.20 -16.41
C GLN A 165 3.87 -13.94 -17.43
N VAL A 166 2.97 -12.98 -17.15
CA VAL A 166 1.94 -12.53 -18.10
C VAL A 166 2.54 -12.00 -19.41
N MET A 167 3.81 -11.57 -19.40
CA MET A 167 4.52 -11.09 -20.58
C MET A 167 4.87 -12.21 -21.57
N ALA A 168 4.58 -13.48 -21.24
CA ALA A 168 4.65 -14.58 -22.19
C ALA A 168 3.56 -14.48 -23.29
N ASP A 169 2.43 -13.80 -23.02
CA ASP A 169 1.48 -13.43 -24.07
C ASP A 169 2.03 -12.23 -24.86
N PRO A 170 2.33 -12.38 -26.17
CA PRO A 170 2.89 -11.31 -26.98
C PRO A 170 1.97 -10.08 -27.07
N ARG A 171 0.65 -10.25 -26.94
CA ARG A 171 -0.30 -9.13 -26.94
C ARG A 171 -0.16 -8.27 -25.69
N VAL A 172 0.07 -8.92 -24.54
CA VAL A 172 0.34 -8.23 -23.27
C VAL A 172 1.70 -7.55 -23.31
N LEU A 173 2.74 -8.26 -23.79
CA LEU A 173 4.10 -7.72 -23.93
C LEU A 173 4.13 -6.46 -24.78
N LEU A 174 3.57 -6.52 -26.01
CA LEU A 174 3.57 -5.41 -26.96
C LEU A 174 2.78 -4.22 -26.44
N THR A 175 1.59 -4.44 -25.87
CA THR A 175 0.77 -3.36 -25.31
C THR A 175 1.43 -2.70 -24.11
N THR A 176 2.02 -3.51 -23.20
CA THR A 176 2.74 -3.01 -22.02
C THR A 176 3.96 -2.18 -22.44
N ALA A 177 4.76 -2.69 -23.38
CA ALA A 177 5.93 -1.98 -23.88
C ALA A 177 5.55 -0.67 -24.58
N SER A 178 4.51 -0.70 -25.43
CA SER A 178 4.01 0.48 -26.14
C SER A 178 3.54 1.58 -25.19
N ARG A 179 2.81 1.21 -24.12
CA ARG A 179 2.37 2.17 -23.11
C ARG A 179 3.55 2.75 -22.31
N PHE A 180 4.52 1.92 -21.92
CA PHE A 180 5.75 2.41 -21.26
C PHE A 180 6.54 3.37 -22.17
N ALA A 181 6.76 3.01 -23.43
CA ALA A 181 7.46 3.85 -24.39
C ALA A 181 6.71 5.18 -24.61
N TRP A 182 5.37 5.12 -24.71
CA TRP A 182 4.54 6.31 -24.84
C TRP A 182 4.72 7.25 -23.64
N ILE A 183 4.59 6.76 -22.40
CA ILE A 183 4.81 7.59 -21.20
C ILE A 183 6.23 8.16 -21.21
N TYR A 184 7.23 7.33 -21.49
CA TYR A 184 8.62 7.76 -21.57
C TYR A 184 8.80 8.91 -22.55
N TRP A 185 8.34 8.78 -23.80
CA TRP A 185 8.52 9.83 -24.79
C TRP A 185 7.81 11.14 -24.42
N HIS A 186 6.67 11.08 -23.74
CA HIS A 186 5.92 12.24 -23.27
C HIS A 186 6.34 12.76 -21.88
N THR A 187 7.30 12.10 -21.22
CA THR A 187 7.84 12.59 -19.94
C THR A 187 8.71 13.84 -20.19
N PRO A 188 8.47 14.95 -19.49
CA PRO A 188 9.31 16.14 -19.60
C PRO A 188 10.78 15.87 -19.22
N GLY A 189 11.71 16.56 -19.88
CA GLY A 189 13.14 16.46 -19.62
C GLY A 189 13.94 15.97 -20.82
N PHE A 190 15.24 16.28 -20.82
CA PHE A 190 16.15 15.96 -21.93
C PHE A 190 16.90 14.64 -21.71
N TRP A 191 17.37 14.40 -20.48
CA TRP A 191 18.24 13.26 -20.19
C TRP A 191 17.44 11.96 -20.03
N PRO A 192 17.78 10.88 -20.78
CA PRO A 192 17.03 9.62 -20.75
C PRO A 192 16.80 9.04 -19.36
N LEU A 193 17.85 9.02 -18.53
CA LEU A 193 17.79 8.45 -17.18
C LEU A 193 16.94 9.30 -16.22
N ASP A 194 16.86 10.61 -16.42
CA ASP A 194 16.01 11.47 -15.59
C ASP A 194 14.53 11.25 -15.90
N LYS A 195 14.18 11.06 -17.18
CA LYS A 195 12.83 10.68 -17.61
C LYS A 195 12.41 9.34 -17.01
N ALA A 196 13.28 8.33 -17.08
CA ALA A 196 13.05 7.03 -16.44
C ALA A 196 12.86 7.18 -14.92
N LYS A 197 13.69 8.00 -14.27
CA LYS A 197 13.61 8.26 -12.82
C LYS A 197 12.28 8.92 -12.42
N ALA A 198 11.75 9.83 -13.24
CA ALA A 198 10.44 10.44 -13.00
C ALA A 198 9.31 9.40 -13.04
N ILE A 199 9.33 8.50 -14.02
CA ILE A 199 8.38 7.37 -14.12
C ILE A 199 8.47 6.48 -12.88
N VAL A 200 9.67 6.02 -12.53
CA VAL A 200 9.90 5.10 -11.41
C VAL A 200 9.46 5.72 -10.08
N ARG A 201 9.81 7.00 -9.83
CA ARG A 201 9.40 7.72 -8.62
C ARG A 201 7.90 7.96 -8.56
N THR A 202 7.26 8.24 -9.70
CA THR A 202 5.81 8.39 -9.75
C THR A 202 5.13 7.09 -9.36
N PHE A 203 5.63 5.94 -9.85
CA PHE A 203 5.09 4.63 -9.49
C PHE A 203 5.27 4.31 -8.01
N GLU A 204 6.50 4.43 -7.49
CA GLU A 204 6.82 4.23 -6.05
C GLU A 204 5.91 5.07 -5.16
N ARG A 205 5.80 6.37 -5.47
CA ARG A 205 4.98 7.32 -4.73
C ARG A 205 3.50 7.00 -4.79
N THR A 206 2.99 6.58 -5.95
CA THR A 206 1.57 6.17 -6.11
C THR A 206 1.23 5.03 -5.15
N LEU A 207 2.10 4.03 -5.04
CA LEU A 207 1.91 2.90 -4.15
C LEU A 207 2.10 3.30 -2.68
N HIS A 208 3.13 4.07 -2.38
CA HIS A 208 3.50 4.47 -1.01
C HIS A 208 2.45 5.39 -0.39
N GLU A 209 2.05 6.44 -1.09
CA GLU A 209 1.02 7.38 -0.63
C GLU A 209 -0.33 6.66 -0.43
N SER A 210 -0.68 5.73 -1.31
CA SER A 210 -1.92 4.95 -1.17
C SER A 210 -1.89 4.05 0.07
N ASN A 211 -0.80 3.28 0.28
CA ASN A 211 -0.67 2.43 1.45
C ASN A 211 -0.66 3.23 2.75
N LEU A 212 0.01 4.39 2.79
CA LEU A 212 0.01 5.29 3.95
C LEU A 212 -1.38 5.87 4.24
N ALA A 213 -2.08 6.36 3.22
CA ALA A 213 -3.43 6.91 3.37
C ALA A 213 -4.38 5.86 3.95
N ILE A 214 -4.38 4.65 3.38
CA ILE A 214 -5.24 3.55 3.81
C ILE A 214 -4.87 3.10 5.24
N PHE A 215 -3.58 2.89 5.54
CA PHE A 215 -3.16 2.41 6.86
C PHE A 215 -3.42 3.43 7.97
N SER A 216 -3.11 4.70 7.74
CA SER A 216 -3.34 5.76 8.72
C SER A 216 -4.83 5.94 9.04
N ASP A 217 -5.72 5.79 8.07
CA ASP A 217 -7.15 6.03 8.23
C ASP A 217 -7.94 4.77 8.60
N ILE A 218 -7.79 3.67 7.85
CA ILE A 218 -8.51 2.40 8.11
C ILE A 218 -7.80 1.59 9.20
N GLY A 219 -6.48 1.39 9.08
CA GLY A 219 -5.68 0.71 10.10
C GLY A 219 -5.72 1.44 11.45
N GLY A 220 -5.59 2.77 11.43
CA GLY A 220 -5.73 3.62 12.61
C GLY A 220 -7.10 3.47 13.29
N ALA A 221 -8.19 3.44 12.53
CA ALA A 221 -9.50 3.22 13.09
C ALA A 221 -9.72 1.80 13.63
N GLY A 222 -9.13 0.77 13.01
CA GLY A 222 -9.09 -0.59 13.57
C GLY A 222 -8.40 -0.63 14.93
N ARG A 223 -7.26 0.05 15.06
CA ARG A 223 -6.55 0.16 16.34
C ARG A 223 -7.36 0.93 17.39
N LEU A 224 -8.00 2.03 17.01
CA LEU A 224 -8.90 2.79 17.89
C LEU A 224 -10.06 1.91 18.37
N TYR A 225 -10.67 1.16 17.46
CA TYR A 225 -11.77 0.25 17.77
C TYR A 225 -11.35 -0.83 18.78
N LEU A 226 -10.25 -1.54 18.51
CA LEU A 226 -9.76 -2.60 19.39
C LEU A 226 -9.37 -2.06 20.77
N THR A 227 -8.74 -0.88 20.83
CA THR A 227 -8.39 -0.21 22.09
C THR A 227 -9.63 0.16 22.89
N TRP A 228 -10.62 0.79 22.24
CA TRP A 228 -11.91 1.11 22.87
C TRP A 228 -12.60 -0.15 23.39
N ARG A 229 -12.61 -1.22 22.58
CA ARG A 229 -13.25 -2.49 22.93
C ARG A 229 -12.60 -3.14 24.15
N GLN A 230 -11.28 -3.15 24.23
CA GLN A 230 -10.52 -3.69 25.37
C GLN A 230 -10.79 -2.92 26.67
N ALA A 231 -11.12 -1.63 26.59
CA ALA A 231 -11.47 -0.82 27.75
C ALA A 231 -12.91 -1.08 28.28
N GLN A 232 -13.73 -1.86 27.57
CA GLN A 232 -15.11 -2.14 27.99
C GLN A 232 -15.15 -3.30 28.99
N THR A 233 -15.79 -3.08 30.14
CA THR A 233 -16.00 -4.09 31.18
C THR A 233 -17.27 -4.92 31.00
N SER A 234 -18.22 -4.40 30.23
CA SER A 234 -19.50 -5.05 29.93
C SER A 234 -19.57 -5.48 28.46
N ALA A 235 -20.52 -6.35 28.13
CA ALA A 235 -20.67 -6.90 26.79
C ALA A 235 -20.71 -5.80 25.71
N VAL A 236 -19.94 -6.02 24.64
CA VAL A 236 -19.90 -5.17 23.46
C VAL A 236 -20.84 -5.76 22.41
N THR A 237 -21.82 -4.96 21.97
CA THR A 237 -22.82 -5.29 20.96
C THR A 237 -22.69 -4.30 19.79
N GLY A 238 -23.23 -4.64 18.61
CA GLY A 238 -23.24 -3.72 17.47
C GLY A 238 -23.87 -2.37 17.81
N GLU A 239 -24.99 -2.36 18.53
CA GLU A 239 -25.66 -1.13 19.00
C GLU A 239 -24.77 -0.28 19.92
N ARG A 240 -23.99 -0.93 20.79
CA ARG A 240 -23.04 -0.24 21.66
C ARG A 240 -21.87 0.36 20.87
N VAL A 241 -21.40 -0.32 19.82
CA VAL A 241 -20.41 0.25 18.90
C VAL A 241 -20.97 1.54 18.29
N LEU A 242 -22.20 1.50 17.76
CA LEU A 242 -22.83 2.68 17.16
C LEU A 242 -22.98 3.84 18.16
N THR A 243 -23.31 3.56 19.42
CA THR A 243 -23.61 4.62 20.42
C THR A 243 -22.42 5.11 21.23
N ALA A 244 -21.42 4.27 21.48
CA ALA A 244 -20.35 4.55 22.44
C ALA A 244 -18.93 4.49 21.86
N PHE A 245 -18.76 4.00 20.63
CA PHE A 245 -17.52 4.15 19.86
C PHE A 245 -17.66 5.31 18.87
N SER A 246 -16.58 6.06 18.66
CA SER A 246 -16.59 7.19 17.74
C SER A 246 -15.38 7.17 16.82
N ILE A 247 -15.62 7.51 15.54
CA ILE A 247 -14.59 7.73 14.55
C ILE A 247 -14.73 9.20 14.11
N PRO A 248 -13.69 10.04 14.23
CA PRO A 248 -13.78 11.45 13.84
C PRO A 248 -14.23 11.61 12.38
N GLY A 249 -15.38 12.25 12.16
CA GLY A 249 -15.99 12.46 10.84
C GLY A 249 -17.03 11.42 10.42
N ALA A 250 -17.30 10.39 11.24
CA ALA A 250 -18.46 9.52 11.05
C ALA A 250 -19.74 10.19 11.55
N ASN A 251 -20.85 9.98 10.84
CA ASN A 251 -22.19 10.39 11.27
C ASN A 251 -22.95 9.16 11.82
N LEU A 252 -23.51 9.30 13.03
CA LEU A 252 -24.22 8.22 13.69
C LEU A 252 -25.49 7.79 12.95
N ALA A 253 -26.30 8.74 12.46
CA ALA A 253 -27.55 8.43 11.78
C ALA A 253 -27.29 7.67 10.47
N GLU A 254 -26.26 8.06 9.74
CA GLU A 254 -25.79 7.36 8.55
C GLU A 254 -25.26 5.95 8.88
N ALA A 255 -24.44 5.82 9.92
CA ALA A 255 -23.90 4.52 10.32
C ALA A 255 -25.03 3.55 10.75
N ARG A 256 -26.07 4.05 11.43
CA ARG A 256 -27.27 3.28 11.78
C ARG A 256 -28.05 2.85 10.53
N LEU A 257 -28.18 3.74 9.55
CA LEU A 257 -28.84 3.42 8.28
C LEU A 257 -28.09 2.29 7.57
N ALA A 258 -26.77 2.41 7.42
CA ALA A 258 -25.94 1.39 6.79
C ALA A 258 -25.97 0.06 7.58
N TYR A 259 -25.86 0.09 8.91
CA TYR A 259 -25.96 -1.10 9.75
C TYR A 259 -27.33 -1.80 9.61
N THR A 260 -28.43 -1.03 9.62
CA THR A 260 -29.78 -1.58 9.46
C THR A 260 -29.96 -2.21 8.08
N TYR A 261 -29.50 -1.53 7.03
CA TYR A 261 -29.52 -2.05 5.66
C TYR A 261 -28.71 -3.35 5.55
N ALA A 262 -27.48 -3.37 6.06
CA ALA A 262 -26.64 -4.57 6.01
C ALA A 262 -27.29 -5.76 6.70
N ARG A 263 -27.95 -5.59 7.85
CA ARG A 263 -28.66 -6.70 8.52
C ARG A 263 -29.82 -7.24 7.69
N ALA A 264 -30.55 -6.37 6.99
CA ALA A 264 -31.66 -6.79 6.14
C ALA A 264 -31.19 -7.51 4.87
N HIS A 265 -30.01 -7.16 4.35
CA HIS A 265 -29.53 -7.58 3.02
C HIS A 265 -28.27 -8.45 3.04
N ALA A 266 -27.78 -8.89 4.21
CA ALA A 266 -26.53 -9.66 4.33
C ALA A 266 -26.56 -10.98 3.52
N HIS A 267 -27.74 -11.56 3.35
CA HIS A 267 -27.96 -12.83 2.65
C HIS A 267 -28.33 -12.68 1.18
N ASP A 268 -28.45 -11.45 0.67
CA ASP A 268 -28.80 -11.22 -0.73
C ASP A 268 -27.72 -11.76 -1.67
N THR A 269 -28.16 -12.25 -2.83
CA THR A 269 -27.29 -12.80 -3.88
C THR A 269 -27.69 -12.20 -5.24
N PRO A 270 -26.83 -11.40 -5.90
CA PRO A 270 -25.49 -11.00 -5.45
C PRO A 270 -25.54 -10.09 -4.21
N ARG A 271 -24.52 -10.19 -3.35
CA ARG A 271 -24.40 -9.33 -2.17
C ARG A 271 -24.29 -7.86 -2.61
N PRO A 272 -24.96 -6.91 -1.94
CA PRO A 272 -24.83 -5.49 -2.27
C PRO A 272 -23.37 -5.01 -2.22
N TYR A 273 -22.92 -4.37 -3.30
CA TYR A 273 -21.53 -3.93 -3.46
C TYR A 273 -21.36 -2.52 -4.06
N GLN A 274 -22.45 -1.82 -4.42
CA GLN A 274 -22.40 -0.50 -5.07
C GLN A 274 -22.80 0.61 -4.09
N MET A 275 -21.89 1.00 -3.19
CA MET A 275 -22.28 1.81 -2.01
C MET A 275 -22.80 3.21 -2.35
N ASP A 276 -22.29 3.85 -3.40
CA ASP A 276 -22.79 5.18 -3.82
C ASP A 276 -24.25 5.16 -4.30
N GLN A 277 -24.71 4.03 -4.85
CA GLN A 277 -26.12 3.88 -5.23
C GLN A 277 -27.00 3.58 -4.02
N LEU A 278 -26.47 2.80 -3.07
CA LEU A 278 -27.20 2.42 -1.85
C LEU A 278 -27.31 3.57 -0.85
N PHE A 279 -26.26 4.38 -0.76
CA PHE A 279 -26.12 5.46 0.22
C PHE A 279 -25.61 6.75 -0.42
N PRO A 280 -26.39 7.40 -1.31
CA PRO A 280 -25.96 8.59 -2.00
C PRO A 280 -25.56 9.71 -1.03
N GLY A 281 -24.32 10.18 -1.13
CA GLY A 281 -23.80 11.29 -0.32
C GLY A 281 -23.48 10.95 1.14
N MET A 282 -23.54 9.67 1.53
CA MET A 282 -23.18 9.24 2.89
C MET A 282 -21.69 9.46 3.15
N ALA A 283 -21.34 9.93 4.34
CA ALA A 283 -19.93 10.04 4.73
C ALA A 283 -19.31 8.65 4.83
N TRP A 284 -18.20 8.43 4.11
CA TRP A 284 -17.51 7.14 4.06
C TRP A 284 -17.05 6.62 5.44
N LYS A 285 -16.79 7.51 6.41
CA LYS A 285 -16.47 7.11 7.80
C LYS A 285 -17.65 6.47 8.52
N SER A 286 -18.89 6.81 8.13
CA SER A 286 -20.10 6.19 8.65
C SER A 286 -20.19 4.70 8.26
N LEU A 287 -19.71 4.35 7.05
CA LEU A 287 -19.60 2.94 6.61
C LEU A 287 -18.60 2.15 7.46
N LEU A 288 -17.48 2.77 7.85
CA LEU A 288 -16.51 2.12 8.74
C LEU A 288 -17.11 1.87 10.14
N LEU A 289 -17.81 2.86 10.72
CA LEU A 289 -18.48 2.69 12.01
C LEU A 289 -19.50 1.56 11.95
N ALA A 290 -20.31 1.51 10.88
CA ALA A 290 -21.25 0.43 10.63
C ALA A 290 -20.56 -0.93 10.49
N ALA A 291 -19.41 -1.00 9.80
CA ALA A 291 -18.65 -2.25 9.65
C ALA A 291 -18.18 -2.83 10.98
N PHE A 292 -17.67 -2.01 11.92
CA PHE A 292 -17.31 -2.49 13.25
C PHE A 292 -18.52 -2.99 14.04
N ALA A 293 -19.67 -2.32 13.91
CA ALA A 293 -20.91 -2.78 14.51
C ALA A 293 -21.37 -4.14 13.93
N LEU A 294 -21.21 -4.34 12.62
CA LEU A 294 -21.49 -5.62 11.95
C LEU A 294 -20.55 -6.73 12.40
N TYR A 295 -19.27 -6.44 12.65
CA TYR A 295 -18.34 -7.43 13.18
C TYR A 295 -18.71 -7.87 14.61
N GLU A 296 -19.22 -6.98 15.46
CA GLU A 296 -19.74 -7.40 16.78
C GLU A 296 -21.05 -8.19 16.68
N GLU A 297 -21.93 -7.85 15.75
CA GLU A 297 -23.13 -8.65 15.47
C GLU A 297 -22.73 -10.05 14.98
N ALA A 298 -21.77 -10.12 14.05
CA ALA A 298 -21.27 -11.38 13.50
C ALA A 298 -20.69 -12.29 14.59
N ARG A 299 -19.93 -11.72 15.53
CA ARG A 299 -19.32 -12.46 16.65
C ARG A 299 -20.34 -13.29 17.46
N VAL A 300 -21.55 -12.78 17.62
CA VAL A 300 -22.61 -13.43 18.41
C VAL A 300 -23.73 -14.00 17.54
N ALA A 301 -23.53 -14.05 16.22
CA ALA A 301 -24.54 -14.54 15.30
C ALA A 301 -24.87 -16.02 15.59
N PRO A 302 -26.15 -16.40 15.50
CA PRO A 302 -26.61 -17.73 15.93
C PRO A 302 -26.12 -18.86 15.00
N THR A 303 -25.78 -18.53 13.74
CA THR A 303 -25.28 -19.50 12.77
C THR A 303 -24.00 -19.03 12.09
N PRO A 304 -23.13 -19.95 11.62
CA PRO A 304 -21.96 -19.59 10.80
C PRO A 304 -22.34 -18.84 9.52
N ALA A 305 -23.47 -19.17 8.91
CA ALA A 305 -23.94 -18.49 7.69
C ALA A 305 -24.26 -17.01 7.95
N ASP A 306 -24.96 -16.71 9.04
CA ASP A 306 -25.30 -15.34 9.44
C ASP A 306 -24.03 -14.56 9.80
N ARG A 307 -23.13 -15.16 10.58
CA ARG A 307 -21.83 -14.57 10.92
C ARG A 307 -21.06 -14.20 9.64
N ASP A 308 -20.90 -15.15 8.72
CA ASP A 308 -20.08 -14.96 7.54
C ASP A 308 -20.74 -13.97 6.56
N ALA A 309 -22.06 -13.92 6.48
CA ALA A 309 -22.81 -12.93 5.72
C ALA A 309 -22.58 -11.50 6.25
N LEU A 310 -22.67 -11.31 7.56
CA LEU A 310 -22.42 -10.02 8.23
C LEU A 310 -20.95 -9.58 8.09
N ILE A 311 -20.00 -10.50 8.26
CA ILE A 311 -18.56 -10.22 8.03
C ILE A 311 -18.36 -9.70 6.61
N ALA A 312 -18.96 -10.35 5.62
CA ALA A 312 -18.73 -9.97 4.24
C ALA A 312 -19.38 -8.62 3.86
N MET A 313 -20.53 -8.27 4.42
CA MET A 313 -21.10 -6.92 4.30
C MET A 313 -20.18 -5.86 4.95
N GLY A 314 -19.71 -6.11 6.17
CA GLY A 314 -18.76 -5.22 6.84
C GLY A 314 -17.47 -5.04 6.04
N THR A 315 -16.93 -6.12 5.47
CA THR A 315 -15.75 -6.08 4.60
C THR A 315 -16.01 -5.27 3.33
N ASN A 316 -17.19 -5.39 2.70
CA ASN A 316 -17.54 -4.58 1.53
C ASN A 316 -17.60 -3.07 1.87
N TYR A 317 -18.09 -2.69 3.05
CA TYR A 317 -18.10 -1.29 3.50
C TYR A 317 -16.69 -0.73 3.69
N ILE A 318 -15.80 -1.49 4.33
CA ILE A 318 -14.40 -1.05 4.53
C ILE A 318 -13.67 -0.99 3.18
N ALA A 319 -13.81 -2.01 2.34
CA ALA A 319 -13.15 -2.06 1.04
C ALA A 319 -13.68 -0.99 0.08
N TRP A 320 -14.97 -0.65 0.11
CA TRP A 320 -15.49 0.47 -0.68
C TRP A 320 -14.80 1.77 -0.28
N ARG A 321 -14.77 2.09 1.01
CA ARG A 321 -14.08 3.28 1.54
C ARG A 321 -12.60 3.31 1.15
N GLU A 322 -11.91 2.19 1.32
CA GLU A 322 -10.51 2.06 0.92
C GLU A 322 -10.32 2.44 -0.54
N GLN A 323 -11.12 1.87 -1.42
CA GLN A 323 -10.89 1.95 -2.85
C GLN A 323 -11.43 3.23 -3.46
N HIS A 324 -12.57 3.71 -2.98
CA HIS A 324 -13.25 4.89 -3.50
C HIS A 324 -12.67 6.17 -2.90
N ASP A 325 -12.46 6.22 -1.57
CA ASP A 325 -12.18 7.47 -0.86
C ASP A 325 -10.71 7.65 -0.50
N GLN A 326 -9.95 6.56 -0.32
CA GLN A 326 -8.52 6.63 -0.01
C GLN A 326 -7.65 6.41 -1.26
N ALA A 327 -7.87 5.33 -2.01
CA ALA A 327 -7.03 4.98 -3.15
C ALA A 327 -7.30 5.84 -4.40
N GLN A 328 -8.57 6.08 -4.74
CA GLN A 328 -8.92 6.81 -5.97
C GLN A 328 -8.30 8.22 -6.05
N PRO A 329 -8.33 9.06 -4.99
CA PRO A 329 -7.69 10.37 -5.04
C PRO A 329 -6.16 10.31 -5.22
N VAL A 330 -5.51 9.23 -4.79
CA VAL A 330 -4.07 9.01 -4.98
C VAL A 330 -3.76 8.55 -6.41
N PHE A 331 -4.63 7.72 -7.00
CA PHE A 331 -4.46 7.18 -8.35
C PHE A 331 -4.78 8.20 -9.44
N THR A 332 -5.74 9.08 -9.19
CA THR A 332 -6.15 10.17 -10.10
C THR A 332 -6.21 11.49 -9.32
N PRO A 333 -5.06 12.06 -8.92
CA PRO A 333 -5.04 13.29 -8.15
C PRO A 333 -5.55 14.45 -8.99
N ALA A 334 -6.39 15.30 -8.40
CA ALA A 334 -6.93 16.50 -9.05
C ALA A 334 -5.84 17.50 -9.47
N SER A 335 -4.69 17.47 -8.79
CA SER A 335 -3.53 18.29 -9.10
C SER A 335 -2.26 17.44 -9.01
N PRO A 336 -1.83 16.84 -10.13
CA PRO A 336 -0.58 16.09 -10.19
C PRO A 336 0.63 16.97 -9.84
N ARG A 337 1.69 16.36 -9.30
CA ARG A 337 2.92 17.10 -9.04
C ARG A 337 3.65 17.40 -10.34
N ALA A 338 4.37 18.52 -10.40
CA ALA A 338 5.11 18.92 -11.59
C ALA A 338 6.25 17.95 -11.97
N ASP A 339 6.74 17.15 -11.02
CA ASP A 339 7.80 16.15 -11.21
C ASP A 339 7.26 14.75 -11.58
N GLU A 340 5.94 14.60 -11.76
CA GLU A 340 5.29 13.31 -12.02
C GLU A 340 4.88 13.11 -13.47
N VAL A 341 4.79 11.83 -13.85
CA VAL A 341 4.00 11.39 -15.00
C VAL A 341 2.58 11.03 -14.56
N SER A 342 1.71 10.67 -15.50
CA SER A 342 0.35 10.24 -15.15
C SER A 342 0.36 8.94 -14.33
N ARG A 343 -0.12 9.01 -13.08
CA ARG A 343 -0.29 7.85 -12.19
C ARG A 343 -1.28 6.84 -12.76
N SER A 344 -2.38 7.31 -13.36
CA SER A 344 -3.39 6.43 -13.96
C SER A 344 -2.88 5.67 -15.18
N ALA A 345 -2.02 6.30 -15.98
CA ALA A 345 -1.38 5.64 -17.12
C ALA A 345 -0.36 4.58 -16.66
N LEU A 346 0.37 4.83 -15.57
CA LEU A 346 1.25 3.82 -14.96
C LEU A 346 0.47 2.63 -14.39
N LEU A 347 -0.66 2.88 -13.73
CA LEU A 347 -1.52 1.81 -13.24
C LEU A 347 -2.15 1.01 -14.37
N GLU A 348 -2.46 1.62 -15.51
CA GLU A 348 -2.90 0.91 -16.73
C GLU A 348 -1.82 -0.01 -17.30
N ILE A 349 -0.56 0.44 -17.26
CA ILE A 349 0.59 -0.37 -17.71
C ILE A 349 0.76 -1.61 -16.84
N ILE A 350 0.67 -1.45 -15.52
CA ILE A 350 0.94 -2.55 -14.58
C ILE A 350 -0.27 -3.47 -14.35
N SER A 351 -1.48 -3.04 -14.71
CA SER A 351 -2.74 -3.79 -14.56
C SER A 351 -2.63 -5.28 -14.94
N PRO A 352 -2.10 -5.66 -16.12
CA PRO A 352 -2.01 -7.07 -16.51
C PRO A 352 -1.14 -7.91 -15.56
N ALA A 353 -0.14 -7.29 -14.94
CA ALA A 353 0.84 -7.94 -14.08
C ALA A 353 0.43 -7.93 -12.59
N LEU A 354 -0.75 -7.41 -12.25
CA LEU A 354 -1.24 -7.41 -10.88
C LEU A 354 -1.50 -8.84 -10.39
N ARG A 355 -0.97 -9.12 -9.20
CA ARG A 355 -1.09 -10.40 -8.49
C ARG A 355 -1.06 -10.17 -7.00
N THR A 356 -1.97 -10.87 -6.32
CA THR A 356 -2.03 -10.89 -4.87
C THR A 356 -2.00 -12.34 -4.40
N GLU A 357 -1.09 -12.63 -3.47
CA GLU A 357 -1.03 -13.90 -2.77
C GLU A 357 -1.76 -13.72 -1.45
N PHE A 358 -2.96 -14.30 -1.35
CA PHE A 358 -3.74 -14.39 -0.12
C PHE A 358 -3.34 -15.66 0.62
N GLY A 359 -2.13 -15.63 1.18
CA GLY A 359 -1.44 -16.79 1.72
C GLY A 359 -1.30 -17.90 0.69
N THR A 360 -2.07 -18.98 0.80
CA THR A 360 -2.00 -20.10 -0.16
C THR A 360 -2.87 -19.92 -1.41
N THR A 361 -3.77 -18.94 -1.43
CA THR A 361 -4.60 -18.62 -2.61
C THR A 361 -3.93 -17.54 -3.44
N VAL A 362 -3.77 -17.75 -4.74
CA VAL A 362 -3.22 -16.75 -5.66
C VAL A 362 -4.34 -16.17 -6.52
N TRP A 363 -4.46 -14.85 -6.51
CA TRP A 363 -5.31 -14.12 -7.44
C TRP A 363 -4.44 -13.34 -8.43
N THR A 364 -4.77 -13.41 -9.72
CA THR A 364 -4.13 -12.60 -10.77
C THR A 364 -5.18 -11.81 -11.53
N TYR A 365 -4.81 -10.59 -11.94
CA TYR A 365 -5.68 -9.75 -12.73
C TYR A 365 -5.94 -10.35 -14.12
N GLU A 366 -4.93 -10.99 -14.72
CA GLU A 366 -5.06 -11.73 -15.97
C GLU A 366 -6.20 -12.76 -15.92
N ALA A 367 -6.22 -13.62 -14.91
CA ALA A 367 -7.25 -14.65 -14.77
C ALA A 367 -8.63 -14.04 -14.54
N PHE A 368 -8.71 -12.94 -13.78
CA PHE A 368 -9.95 -12.18 -13.62
C PHE A 368 -10.42 -11.57 -14.94
N ALA A 369 -9.55 -10.87 -15.67
CA ALA A 369 -9.89 -10.19 -16.91
C ALA A 369 -10.38 -11.17 -18.00
N ALA A 370 -9.87 -12.41 -18.01
CA ALA A 370 -10.36 -13.47 -18.90
C ALA A 370 -11.83 -13.87 -18.65
N THR A 371 -12.41 -13.50 -17.50
CA THR A 371 -13.84 -13.72 -17.19
C THR A 371 -14.73 -12.52 -17.55
N GLN A 372 -14.12 -11.41 -17.96
CA GLN A 372 -14.84 -10.18 -18.26
C GLN A 372 -15.20 -10.08 -19.75
N PRO A 373 -16.22 -9.29 -20.12
CA PRO A 373 -16.57 -9.08 -21.51
C PRO A 373 -15.46 -8.36 -22.28
N ASP A 374 -15.11 -8.86 -23.45
CA ASP A 374 -14.27 -8.17 -24.44
C ASP A 374 -14.84 -6.78 -24.75
N ARG A 375 -14.04 -5.73 -24.56
CA ARG A 375 -14.45 -4.32 -24.67
C ARG A 375 -14.22 -3.75 -26.06
N ASP A 376 -13.22 -4.24 -26.78
CA ASP A 376 -12.80 -3.65 -28.06
C ASP A 376 -13.03 -4.57 -29.26
N GLY A 377 -13.36 -5.85 -29.02
CA GLY A 377 -13.62 -6.85 -30.07
C GLY A 377 -12.36 -7.24 -30.86
N ASN A 378 -11.17 -6.85 -30.39
CA ASN A 378 -9.93 -7.01 -31.13
C ASN A 378 -9.19 -8.27 -30.65
N PRO A 379 -9.03 -9.30 -31.49
CA PRO A 379 -8.33 -10.52 -31.08
C PRO A 379 -6.84 -10.32 -30.76
N PHE A 380 -6.26 -9.19 -31.21
CA PHE A 380 -4.88 -8.80 -30.92
C PHE A 380 -4.73 -8.02 -29.61
N THR A 381 -5.82 -7.62 -28.97
CA THR A 381 -5.82 -7.10 -27.61
C THR A 381 -5.96 -8.28 -26.64
N ALA A 382 -5.14 -8.31 -25.59
CA ALA A 382 -5.34 -9.28 -24.52
C ALA A 382 -6.37 -8.71 -23.53
N PRO A 383 -7.33 -9.52 -23.02
CA PRO A 383 -8.35 -9.02 -22.08
C PRO A 383 -7.76 -8.26 -20.89
N ALA A 384 -6.64 -8.75 -20.34
CA ALA A 384 -5.96 -8.12 -19.21
C ALA A 384 -5.46 -6.69 -19.48
N THR A 385 -5.35 -6.29 -20.75
CA THR A 385 -4.87 -4.96 -21.17
C THR A 385 -5.97 -3.95 -21.44
N GLU A 386 -7.25 -4.36 -21.47
CA GLU A 386 -8.41 -3.50 -21.79
C GLU A 386 -8.95 -2.71 -20.59
N TYR A 387 -8.36 -2.94 -19.42
CA TYR A 387 -8.82 -2.38 -18.15
C TYR A 387 -7.71 -1.60 -17.46
N ASN A 388 -8.10 -0.71 -16.57
CA ASN A 388 -7.17 0.14 -15.84
C ASN A 388 -7.43 0.06 -14.34
N TRP A 389 -6.41 -0.34 -13.56
CA TRP A 389 -6.52 -0.42 -12.10
C TRP A 389 -6.75 0.94 -11.44
N ALA A 390 -6.39 2.05 -12.10
CA ALA A 390 -6.75 3.39 -11.64
C ALA A 390 -8.25 3.70 -11.80
N PHE A 391 -8.96 3.02 -12.69
CA PHE A 391 -10.39 3.24 -12.91
C PHE A 391 -11.20 2.42 -11.89
N PHE A 392 -11.98 3.12 -11.06
CA PHE A 392 -12.67 2.50 -9.93
C PHE A 392 -13.56 1.31 -10.32
N PRO A 393 -14.42 1.37 -11.37
CA PRO A 393 -15.26 0.23 -11.74
C PRO A 393 -14.47 -1.04 -12.10
N ASP A 394 -13.34 -0.89 -12.80
CA ASP A 394 -12.48 -2.01 -13.21
C ASP A 394 -11.83 -2.66 -11.98
N ARG A 395 -11.27 -1.81 -11.11
CA ARG A 395 -10.64 -2.24 -9.86
C ARG A 395 -11.63 -2.91 -8.90
N TRP A 396 -12.80 -2.31 -8.73
CA TRP A 396 -13.79 -2.75 -7.75
C TRP A 396 -14.32 -4.16 -8.06
N ALA A 397 -14.62 -4.44 -9.33
CA ALA A 397 -15.04 -5.78 -9.75
C ALA A 397 -13.94 -6.84 -9.48
N GLY A 398 -12.68 -6.50 -9.75
CA GLY A 398 -11.54 -7.37 -9.46
C GLY A 398 -11.37 -7.68 -7.96
N ILE A 399 -11.56 -6.67 -7.10
CA ILE A 399 -11.47 -6.85 -5.64
C ILE A 399 -12.62 -7.72 -5.11
N MET A 400 -13.85 -7.50 -5.57
CA MET A 400 -14.98 -8.35 -5.19
C MET A 400 -14.77 -9.81 -5.64
N HIS A 401 -14.22 -10.01 -6.84
CA HIS A 401 -13.84 -11.33 -7.31
C HIS A 401 -12.77 -11.99 -6.42
N ALA A 402 -11.70 -11.25 -6.08
CA ALA A 402 -10.64 -11.75 -5.20
C ALA A 402 -11.17 -12.15 -3.81
N PHE A 403 -12.03 -11.32 -3.20
CA PHE A 403 -12.65 -11.64 -1.91
C PHE A 403 -13.50 -12.90 -1.98
N ASN A 404 -14.32 -13.03 -3.03
CA ASN A 404 -15.17 -14.22 -3.20
C ASN A 404 -14.32 -15.51 -3.34
N GLN A 405 -13.18 -15.46 -4.02
CA GLN A 405 -12.29 -16.63 -4.12
C GLN A 405 -11.74 -17.04 -2.74
N VAL A 406 -11.28 -16.09 -1.93
CA VAL A 406 -10.80 -16.37 -0.57
C VAL A 406 -11.92 -16.87 0.33
N TYR A 407 -13.14 -16.35 0.18
CA TYR A 407 -14.28 -16.82 0.98
C TYR A 407 -14.66 -18.28 0.73
N LEU A 408 -14.23 -18.88 -0.39
CA LEU A 408 -14.36 -20.32 -0.63
C LEU A 408 -13.32 -21.14 0.13
N GLN A 409 -12.21 -20.53 0.57
CA GLN A 409 -11.12 -21.16 1.31
C GLN A 409 -10.62 -20.23 2.44
N PRO A 410 -11.42 -19.90 3.47
CA PRO A 410 -11.08 -18.89 4.48
C PRO A 410 -9.75 -19.13 5.20
N ALA A 411 -9.32 -20.40 5.29
CA ALA A 411 -8.06 -20.79 5.91
C ALA A 411 -6.82 -20.23 5.18
N SER A 412 -6.92 -19.90 3.88
CA SER A 412 -5.76 -19.59 3.04
C SER A 412 -5.05 -18.30 3.43
N VAL A 413 -5.79 -17.27 3.85
CA VAL A 413 -5.23 -15.95 4.22
C VAL A 413 -4.38 -15.97 5.47
N TRP A 414 -4.44 -17.03 6.29
CA TRP A 414 -3.73 -17.06 7.57
C TRP A 414 -2.26 -17.46 7.44
N VAL A 415 -1.81 -17.85 6.23
CA VAL A 415 -0.39 -17.87 5.90
C VAL A 415 0.05 -16.44 5.63
N MET A 416 0.43 -15.72 6.70
CA MET A 416 0.78 -14.30 6.62
C MET A 416 2.02 -14.06 5.75
N PRO A 417 2.05 -12.96 4.97
CA PRO A 417 3.21 -12.63 4.16
C PRO A 417 4.38 -12.21 5.05
N GLN A 418 5.58 -12.58 4.64
CA GLN A 418 6.80 -12.03 5.23
C GLN A 418 6.99 -10.60 4.70
N PRO A 419 7.24 -9.60 5.56
CA PRO A 419 7.54 -8.26 5.07
C PRO A 419 8.76 -8.24 4.15
N LEU A 420 8.74 -7.34 3.17
CA LEU A 420 9.82 -7.20 2.20
C LEU A 420 10.97 -6.39 2.79
N GLU A 421 12.20 -6.84 2.55
CA GLU A 421 13.41 -6.10 2.91
C GLU A 421 13.78 -5.10 1.81
N ASP A 422 14.33 -3.96 2.21
CA ASP A 422 14.83 -2.95 1.28
C ASP A 422 16.24 -3.33 0.78
N PRO A 423 16.42 -3.65 -0.51
CA PRO A 423 17.73 -3.99 -1.06
C PRO A 423 18.71 -2.81 -1.05
N LEU A 424 18.23 -1.57 -0.84
CA LEU A 424 19.06 -0.37 -0.75
C LEU A 424 19.54 -0.08 0.68
N ALA A 425 18.88 -0.63 1.71
CA ALA A 425 19.30 -0.46 3.10
C ALA A 425 20.69 -1.05 3.35
N LEU A 426 20.98 -2.23 2.77
CA LEU A 426 22.26 -2.94 2.86
C LEU A 426 23.46 -2.16 2.28
N LEU A 427 23.22 -1.26 1.32
CA LEU A 427 24.27 -0.44 0.68
C LEU A 427 24.51 0.88 1.41
N SER A 428 23.57 1.30 2.25
CA SER A 428 23.67 2.53 3.05
C SER A 428 24.42 2.34 4.38
N GLY A 429 24.91 1.13 4.66
CA GLY A 429 25.62 0.79 5.90
C GLY A 429 24.72 0.81 7.14
N ARG A 430 23.43 0.52 6.96
CA ARG A 430 22.45 0.33 8.05
C ARG A 430 22.56 -1.07 8.63
#